data_AF-A0A7R9SX00-F1
#
_entry.id   AF-A0A7R9SX00-F1
#
_cell.length_a   1.000
_cell.length_b   1.000
_cell.length_c   1.000
_cell.angle_alpha   90.00
_cell.angle_beta   90.00
_cell.angle_gamma   90.00
#
_symmetry.space_group_name_H-M   'P 1'
#
loop_
_entity.id
_entity.type
_entity.pdbx_description
1 polymer ?
#
loop_
_entity_poly.entity_id
_entity_poly.type
_entity_poly.pdbx_seq_one_letter_code
_entity_poly.pdbx_strand_id
1 'polypeptide(L)'
;ASGTEGCDLLREYLELTREYATPMRMVRAHAHRMLGEWLKEFHDVRDKLVRCHGTPEEYRNQLLEVSDDLRACIVRTERDFPVEKLTDRALRRLEEAKELEERKAEAIRQQVA
;
A
#
# COMPACT_ATOMS: atom_id res chain seq x y z
N ALA A 1 -8.00 16.20 -5.97
CA ALA A 1 -8.33 14.77 -6.14
C ALA A 1 -8.37 14.18 -4.74
N SER A 2 -9.44 13.47 -4.38
CA SER A 2 -9.56 12.92 -3.03
C SER A 2 -8.68 11.68 -2.96
N GLY A 3 -7.78 11.56 -1.96
CA GLY A 3 -6.94 10.38 -1.80
C GLY A 3 -7.70 9.04 -1.72
N THR A 4 -9.03 9.10 -1.55
CA THR A 4 -9.95 7.95 -1.43
C THR A 4 -10.46 7.39 -2.76
N GLU A 5 -10.19 8.02 -3.90
CA GLU A 5 -10.79 7.66 -5.20
C GLU A 5 -10.66 6.16 -5.54
N GLY A 6 -9.51 5.54 -5.23
CA GLY A 6 -9.32 4.10 -5.44
C GLY A 6 -10.21 3.22 -4.56
N CYS A 7 -10.55 3.66 -3.34
CA CYS A 7 -11.48 2.96 -2.45
C CYS A 7 -12.92 3.08 -2.98
N ASP A 8 -13.30 4.29 -3.39
CA ASP A 8 -14.64 4.55 -3.91
C ASP A 8 -14.88 3.75 -5.21
N LEU A 9 -13.88 3.73 -6.11
CA LEU A 9 -13.90 2.91 -7.34
C LEU A 9 -13.97 1.40 -7.06
N LEU A 10 -13.24 0.91 -6.05
CA LEU A 10 -13.28 -0.50 -5.68
C LEU A 10 -14.68 -0.91 -5.21
N ARG A 11 -15.35 -0.07 -4.40
CA ARG A 11 -16.72 -0.34 -3.94
C ARG A 11 -17.69 -0.47 -5.10
N GLU A 12 -17.67 0.49 -6.03
CA GLU A 12 -18.49 0.43 -7.25
C GLU A 12 -18.20 -0.80 -8.09
N TYR A 13 -16.92 -1.13 -8.28
CA TYR A 13 -16.50 -2.32 -9.00
C TYR A 13 -17.01 -3.61 -8.34
N LEU A 14 -16.98 -3.71 -7.00
CA LEU A 14 -17.45 -4.90 -6.30
C LEU A 14 -18.96 -5.14 -6.49
N GLU A 15 -19.78 -4.07 -6.56
CA GLU A 15 -21.19 -4.19 -6.90
C GLU A 15 -21.39 -4.71 -8.33
N LEU A 16 -20.61 -4.23 -9.29
CA LEU A 16 -20.63 -4.77 -10.66
C LEU A 16 -20.24 -6.26 -10.68
N THR A 17 -19.25 -6.68 -9.89
CA THR A 17 -18.86 -8.11 -9.83
C THR A 17 -19.89 -9.00 -9.15
N ARG A 18 -20.85 -8.41 -8.42
CA ARG A 18 -22.00 -9.11 -7.85
C ARG A 18 -23.05 -9.40 -8.91
N GLU A 19 -23.34 -8.42 -9.77
CA GLU A 19 -24.27 -8.59 -10.90
C GLU A 19 -23.66 -9.44 -12.02
N TYR A 20 -22.39 -9.20 -12.34
CA TYR A 20 -21.66 -9.88 -13.41
C TYR A 20 -20.56 -10.76 -12.80
N ALA A 21 -20.85 -12.06 -12.70
CA ALA A 21 -19.96 -13.03 -12.10
C ALA A 21 -18.55 -12.97 -12.69
N THR A 22 -17.60 -12.53 -11.87
CA THR A 22 -16.20 -12.33 -12.25
C THR A 22 -15.31 -13.30 -11.47
N PRO A 23 -14.29 -13.93 -12.08
CA PRO A 23 -13.34 -14.76 -11.34
C PRO A 23 -12.65 -13.97 -10.23
N MET A 24 -12.73 -14.43 -8.98
CA MET A 24 -12.19 -13.71 -7.81
C MET A 24 -10.68 -13.44 -7.90
N ARG A 25 -9.92 -14.27 -8.65
CA ARG A 25 -8.50 -14.01 -8.94
C ARG A 25 -8.28 -12.66 -9.65
N MET A 26 -9.19 -12.25 -10.53
CA MET A 26 -9.13 -10.98 -11.23
C MET A 26 -9.56 -9.84 -10.31
N VAL A 27 -10.62 -10.04 -9.53
CA VAL A 27 -11.07 -9.09 -8.52
C VAL A 27 -9.95 -8.77 -7.54
N ARG A 28 -9.21 -9.78 -7.07
CA ARG A 28 -8.02 -9.61 -6.24
C ARG A 28 -6.95 -8.73 -6.89
N ALA A 29 -6.61 -9.01 -8.15
CA ALA A 29 -5.61 -8.22 -8.87
C ALA A 29 -6.05 -6.75 -9.04
N HIS A 30 -7.34 -6.51 -9.32
CA HIS A 30 -7.88 -5.15 -9.43
C HIS A 30 -7.90 -4.43 -8.09
N ALA A 31 -8.29 -5.09 -6.99
CA ALA A 31 -8.22 -4.51 -5.65
C ALA A 31 -6.80 -4.07 -5.28
N HIS A 32 -5.80 -4.91 -5.51
CA HIS A 32 -4.39 -4.55 -5.30
C HIS A 32 -3.94 -3.38 -6.19
N ARG A 33 -4.46 -3.26 -7.42
CA ARG A 33 -4.12 -2.17 -8.33
C ARG A 33 -4.74 -0.84 -7.90
N MET A 34 -6.01 -0.85 -7.46
CA MET A 34 -6.73 0.35 -7.06
C MET A 34 -6.25 0.89 -5.71
N LEU A 35 -5.90 0.01 -4.78
CA LEU A 35 -5.51 0.38 -3.41
C LEU A 35 -3.99 0.44 -3.20
N GLY A 36 -3.21 -0.10 -4.14
CA GLY A 36 -1.82 -0.51 -3.94
C GLY A 36 -0.89 0.55 -3.36
N GLU A 37 -0.99 1.80 -3.82
CA GLU A 37 -0.12 2.88 -3.36
C GLU A 37 -0.34 3.21 -1.87
N TRP A 38 -1.60 3.26 -1.43
CA TRP A 38 -1.93 3.48 -0.01
C TRP A 38 -1.65 2.27 0.88
N LEU A 39 -1.71 1.06 0.32
CA LEU A 39 -1.34 -0.17 1.03
C LEU A 39 0.17 -0.28 1.33
N LYS A 40 1.01 0.51 0.65
CA LYS A 40 2.44 0.64 1.00
C LYS A 40 2.64 1.45 2.29
N GLU A 41 1.72 2.35 2.62
CA GLU A 41 1.76 3.09 3.88
C GLU A 41 1.05 2.31 4.99
N PHE A 42 -0.17 1.81 4.72
CA PHE A 42 -1.03 1.14 5.70
C PHE A 42 -0.87 -0.39 5.65
N HIS A 43 0.23 -0.87 6.21
CA HIS A 43 0.57 -2.30 6.22
C HIS A 43 -0.48 -3.18 6.90
N ASP A 44 -1.13 -2.73 7.97
CA ASP A 44 -2.14 -3.51 8.67
C ASP A 44 -3.35 -3.81 7.77
N VAL A 45 -3.76 -2.82 6.96
CA VAL A 45 -4.86 -2.97 5.99
C VAL A 45 -4.43 -3.85 4.82
N ARG A 46 -3.17 -3.75 4.39
CA ARG A 46 -2.59 -4.66 3.38
C ARG A 46 -2.62 -6.11 3.86
N ASP A 47 -2.29 -6.36 5.11
CA ASP A 47 -2.29 -7.71 5.67
C ASP A 47 -3.73 -8.25 5.78
N LYS A 48 -4.71 -7.40 6.09
CA LYS A 48 -6.14 -7.76 6.01
C LYS A 48 -6.53 -8.19 4.59
N LEU A 49 -6.15 -7.42 3.57
CA LEU A 49 -6.38 -7.77 2.15
C LEU A 49 -5.74 -9.11 1.76
N VAL A 50 -4.50 -9.36 2.18
CA VAL A 50 -3.80 -10.61 1.86
C VAL A 50 -4.50 -11.82 2.46
N ARG A 51 -5.07 -11.66 3.66
CA ARG A 51 -5.81 -12.67 4.41
C ARG A 51 -7.23 -12.88 3.89
N CYS A 52 -7.75 -12.08 2.97
CA CYS A 52 -9.08 -12.33 2.42
C CYS A 52 -9.15 -13.71 1.74
N HIS A 53 -10.20 -14.48 2.05
CA HIS A 53 -10.43 -15.84 1.55
C HIS A 53 -11.90 -16.24 1.74
N GLY A 54 -12.29 -17.37 1.16
CA GLY A 54 -13.64 -17.95 1.28
C GLY A 54 -14.38 -18.00 -0.04
N THR A 55 -15.70 -18.05 0.04
CA THR A 55 -16.61 -17.98 -1.10
C THR A 55 -16.52 -16.62 -1.81
N PRO A 56 -16.97 -16.50 -3.08
CA PRO A 56 -16.97 -15.22 -3.77
C PRO A 56 -17.73 -14.11 -3.04
N GLU A 57 -18.80 -14.45 -2.32
CA GLU A 57 -19.57 -13.48 -1.53
C GLU A 57 -18.83 -13.02 -0.28
N GLU A 58 -18.28 -13.95 0.50
CA GLU A 58 -17.45 -13.62 1.66
C GLU A 58 -16.23 -12.80 1.25
N TYR A 59 -15.57 -13.17 0.14
CA TYR A 59 -14.42 -12.45 -0.38
C TYR A 59 -14.78 -11.01 -0.76
N ARG A 60 -15.91 -10.79 -1.44
CA ARG A 60 -16.38 -9.42 -1.75
C ARG A 60 -16.67 -8.61 -0.48
N ASN A 61 -17.34 -9.21 0.50
CA ASN A 61 -17.66 -8.52 1.76
C ASN A 61 -16.38 -8.12 2.50
N GLN A 62 -15.39 -9.01 2.57
CA GLN A 62 -14.08 -8.70 3.15
C GLN A 62 -13.35 -7.58 2.39
N LEU A 63 -13.46 -7.54 1.06
CA LEU A 63 -12.88 -6.45 0.26
C LEU A 63 -13.57 -5.11 0.49
N LEU A 64 -14.89 -5.10 0.71
CA LEU A 64 -15.62 -3.89 1.11
C LEU A 64 -15.11 -3.37 2.45
N GLU A 65 -14.93 -4.26 3.45
CA GLU A 65 -14.37 -3.87 4.73
C GLU A 65 -12.93 -3.32 4.61
N VAL A 66 -12.08 -3.98 3.81
CA VAL A 66 -10.71 -3.50 3.54
C VAL A 66 -10.74 -2.10 2.92
N SER A 67 -11.66 -1.86 1.99
CA SER A 67 -11.84 -0.56 1.35
C SER A 67 -12.26 0.51 2.36
N ASP A 68 -13.18 0.18 3.27
CA ASP A 68 -13.68 1.11 4.28
C ASP A 68 -12.61 1.44 5.34
N ASP A 69 -11.87 0.42 5.80
CA ASP A 69 -10.74 0.59 6.71
C ASP A 69 -9.66 1.48 6.09
N LEU A 70 -9.29 1.21 4.82
CA LEU A 70 -8.29 1.99 4.11
C LEU A 70 -8.75 3.44 3.93
N ARG A 71 -10.00 3.65 3.54
CA ARG A 71 -10.61 4.97 3.38
C ARG A 71 -10.55 5.75 4.70
N ALA A 72 -10.89 5.11 5.82
CA ALA A 72 -10.81 5.73 7.14
C ALA A 72 -9.36 6.11 7.50
N CYS A 73 -8.39 5.25 7.20
CA CYS A 73 -6.96 5.57 7.36
C CYS A 73 -6.54 6.78 6.53
N ILE A 74 -6.88 6.82 5.24
CA ILE A 74 -6.56 7.92 4.32
C ILE A 74 -7.14 9.24 4.81
N VAL A 75 -8.43 9.27 5.16
CA VAL A 75 -9.12 10.49 5.62
C VAL A 75 -8.44 11.06 6.87
N ARG A 76 -7.99 10.21 7.79
CA ARG A 76 -7.27 10.64 9.00
C ARG A 76 -5.90 11.28 8.72
N THR A 77 -5.32 11.06 7.54
CA THR A 77 -4.04 11.68 7.18
C THR A 77 -4.18 13.12 6.71
N GLU A 78 -5.39 13.54 6.34
CA GLU A 78 -5.66 14.83 5.69
C GLU A 78 -4.83 15.06 4.40
N ARG A 79 -4.33 13.98 3.79
CA ARG A 79 -3.54 13.99 2.55
C ARG A 79 -4.27 13.30 1.42
N ASP A 80 -3.91 13.68 0.20
CA ASP A 80 -4.33 13.03 -1.05
C ASP A 80 -3.25 12.12 -1.65
N PHE A 81 -2.06 12.04 -1.05
CA PHE A 81 -0.96 11.17 -1.47
C PHE A 81 -0.42 10.28 -0.33
N PRO A 82 -0.01 9.03 -0.62
CA PRO A 82 0.63 8.15 0.35
C PRO A 82 2.07 8.56 0.62
N VAL A 83 2.52 8.30 1.85
CA VAL A 83 3.90 8.44 2.31
C VAL A 83 4.35 7.07 2.77
N GLU A 84 5.14 6.40 1.93
CA GLU A 84 5.70 5.10 2.26
C GLU A 84 6.65 5.22 3.46
N LYS A 85 6.34 4.51 4.54
CA LYS A 85 7.30 4.37 5.64
C LYS A 85 8.42 3.45 5.17
N LEU A 86 9.65 3.96 5.11
CA LEU A 86 10.81 3.09 4.89
C LEU A 86 10.78 1.98 5.94
N THR A 87 10.75 0.74 5.48
CA THR A 87 10.92 -0.42 6.36
C THR A 87 12.21 -0.29 7.18
N ASP A 88 12.28 -0.85 8.39
CA ASP A 88 13.51 -0.84 9.21
C ASP A 88 14.73 -1.35 8.43
N ARG A 89 14.51 -2.31 7.52
CA ARG A 89 15.56 -2.83 6.63
C ARG A 89 16.00 -1.80 5.59
N ALA A 90 15.08 -1.03 5.03
CA ALA A 90 15.39 0.05 4.10
C ALA A 90 16.09 1.21 4.81
N LEU A 91 15.68 1.52 6.05
CA LEU A 91 16.31 2.52 6.90
C LEU A 91 17.76 2.14 7.23
N ARG A 92 18.00 0.90 7.69
CA ARG A 92 19.37 0.39 7.94
C ARG A 92 20.27 0.46 6.71
N ARG A 93 19.76 0.10 5.53
CA ARG A 93 20.52 0.20 4.27
C ARG A 93 20.89 1.65 3.93
N LEU A 94 20.00 2.60 4.24
CA LEU A 94 20.24 4.01 4.02
C LEU A 94 21.34 4.53 4.96
N GLU A 95 21.29 4.10 6.22
CA GLU A 95 22.31 4.42 7.23
C GLU A 95 23.67 3.84 6.85
N GLU A 96 23.74 2.56 6.49
CA GLU A 96 24.98 1.90 6.02
C GLU A 96 25.58 2.58 4.77
N ALA A 97 24.74 2.99 3.82
CA ALA A 97 25.17 3.70 2.63
C ALA A 97 25.76 5.09 2.97
N LYS A 98 25.12 5.80 3.90
CA LYS A 98 25.58 7.11 4.36
C LYS A 98 26.91 7.01 5.11
N GLU A 99 27.06 6.02 6.01
CA GLU A 99 28.33 5.75 6.68
C GLU A 99 29.46 5.44 5.69
N LEU A 100 29.17 4.65 4.66
CA LEU A 100 30.15 4.33 3.62
C LEU A 100 30.56 5.58 2.82
N GLU A 101 29.62 6.47 2.50
CA GLU A 101 29.92 7.75 1.84
C GLU A 101 30.77 8.66 2.73
N GLU A 102 30.45 8.77 4.02
CA GLU A 102 31.22 9.56 4.98
C GLU A 102 32.66 9.03 5.10
N ARG A 103 32.84 7.71 5.18
CA ARG A 103 34.18 7.07 5.20
C ARG A 103 34.94 7.30 3.91
N LYS A 104 34.27 7.21 2.75
CA LYS A 104 34.88 7.52 1.45
C LYS A 104 35.31 8.98 1.37
N ALA A 105 34.46 9.92 1.82
CA ALA A 105 34.76 11.34 1.83
C ALA A 105 35.93 11.68 2.77
N GLU A 106 36.03 11.03 3.92
CA GLU A 106 37.15 11.18 4.84
C GLU A 106 38.47 10.64 4.27
N ALA A 107 38.45 9.47 3.64
CA ALA A 107 39.62 8.90 2.96
C ALA A 107 40.13 9.82 1.82
N ILE A 108 39.21 10.42 1.06
CA ILE A 108 39.56 11.40 0.01
C ILE A 108 40.20 12.65 0.64
N ARG A 109 39.64 13.17 1.74
CA ARG A 109 40.22 14.33 2.46
C ARG A 109 41.64 14.04 2.96
N GLN A 110 41.91 12.83 3.44
CA GLN A 110 43.24 12.43 3.91
C GLN A 110 44.26 12.21 2.78
N GLN A 111 43.81 11.89 1.56
CA GLN A 111 44.72 11.74 0.40
C GLN A 111 45.08 13.06 -0.27
N VAL A 112 44.25 14.10 -0.11
CA VAL A 112 44.44 15.43 -0.72
C VAL A 112 45.13 16.41 0.23
N ALA A 113 45.25 16.07 1.52
CA ALA A 113 46.00 16.80 2.54
C ALA A 113 47.46 16.34 2.60
#